data_AF-A0AA43FNG5-F1
#
_entry.id   AF-A0AA43FNG5-F1
#
_cell.length_a   1.000
_cell.length_b   1.000
_cell.length_c   1.000
_cell.angle_alpha   90.00
_cell.angle_beta   90.00
_cell.angle_gamma   90.00
#
_symmetry.space_group_name_H-M   'P 1'
#
loop_
_entity.id
_entity.type
_entity.pdbx_description
1 polymer ?
#
loop_
_entity_poly.entity_id
_entity_poly.type
_entity_poly.pdbx_seq_one_letter_code
_entity_poly.pdbx_strand_id
1 'polypeptide(L)'
;MNTLKIFVVSLVVAVPLAAQDLPPADMAAGELARSRACVAPLTGMARLDVALAPLAVRAERIRALNQAMVLEDSSAVVPFDADDSADRMVQEWFASDGVLALRYVEARDDAINDQRRVEREAVRDRLREELQAVGARGQEMIAQASETTAGGQDCEGAILVRPVVLEVCAAQGLTGPVCDGAAAPEGNGPGEYVFVGSADELWDVEEFRPWSNPMPLSVTPEGGLGGGRTMARARRGNVVALVGLGSLIRPRSEMSAEEITEFDANLDSLGFTFDHPGFVMAPAIDLQIGILGRLGGETHYLLHFGDLSAPAEQVVWEGPAVDRGPIQALFPAPPGALVRLAAGEALSLTAVKVTEGAEEAEAVFTLSFTPVNQARAASSLLGYMAGGQLGRDLAALVPPTEGVGG
;
A
#
# COMPACT_ATOMS: atom_id res chain seq x y z
N MET A 1 23.85 -3.90 6.18
CA MET A 1 22.62 -4.51 5.62
C MET A 1 22.89 -5.98 5.42
N ASN A 2 22.04 -6.84 5.99
CA ASN A 2 22.20 -8.29 5.96
C ASN A 2 22.26 -8.79 4.52
N THR A 3 23.34 -9.48 4.17
CA THR A 3 23.44 -10.31 2.97
C THR A 3 22.31 -11.33 3.05
N LEU A 4 21.30 -11.20 2.19
CA LEU A 4 20.19 -12.14 2.07
C LEU A 4 20.75 -13.45 1.48
N LYS A 5 21.34 -14.30 2.33
CA LYS A 5 21.59 -15.69 1.98
C LYS A 5 20.24 -16.40 1.97
N ILE A 6 19.59 -16.43 0.81
CA ILE A 6 18.43 -17.27 0.57
C ILE A 6 18.91 -18.72 0.65
N PHE A 7 18.77 -19.36 1.81
CA PHE A 7 18.80 -20.81 1.89
C PHE A 7 17.45 -21.30 1.38
N VAL A 8 17.38 -21.59 0.08
CA VAL A 8 16.27 -22.36 -0.51
C VAL A 8 16.44 -23.79 -0.02
N VAL A 9 15.63 -24.22 0.94
CA VAL A 9 15.47 -25.64 1.26
C VAL A 9 14.33 -26.11 0.39
N SER A 10 14.62 -26.37 -0.89
CA SER A 10 13.57 -26.74 -1.86
C SER A 10 12.78 -27.92 -1.32
N LEU A 11 11.51 -27.69 -1.00
CA LEU A 11 10.60 -28.77 -0.66
C LEU A 11 10.33 -29.59 -1.92
N VAL A 12 11.03 -30.73 -2.08
CA VAL A 12 10.82 -31.70 -3.18
C VAL A 12 9.68 -32.69 -2.85
N VAL A 13 8.89 -32.37 -1.84
CA VAL A 13 7.96 -33.30 -1.20
C VAL A 13 6.54 -33.05 -1.71
N ALA A 14 5.87 -34.08 -2.22
CA ALA A 14 4.52 -33.96 -2.76
C ALA A 14 3.51 -33.47 -1.70
N VAL A 15 2.49 -32.73 -2.14
CA VAL A 15 1.46 -32.17 -1.26
C VAL A 15 0.06 -32.54 -1.78
N PRO A 16 -0.63 -33.50 -1.15
CA PRO A 16 -2.02 -33.79 -1.51
C PRO A 16 -2.95 -32.65 -1.07
N LEU A 17 -3.78 -32.13 -1.98
CA LEU A 17 -4.66 -30.97 -1.75
C LEU A 17 -6.04 -31.33 -1.14
N ALA A 18 -6.22 -32.55 -0.62
CA ALA A 18 -7.55 -33.17 -0.42
C ALA A 18 -8.38 -32.68 0.79
N ALA A 19 -7.98 -31.63 1.52
CA ALA A 19 -8.65 -31.20 2.77
C ALA A 19 -8.76 -29.67 2.97
N GLN A 20 -8.86 -28.89 1.90
CA GLN A 20 -8.72 -27.41 1.94
C GLN A 20 -10.02 -26.61 2.16
N ASP A 21 -11.16 -27.30 2.25
CA ASP A 21 -12.47 -26.65 2.41
C ASP A 21 -12.79 -26.33 3.87
N LEU A 22 -12.17 -27.03 4.83
CA LEU A 22 -12.39 -26.79 6.25
C LEU A 22 -11.53 -25.62 6.75
N PRO A 23 -12.04 -24.81 7.70
CA PRO A 23 -11.23 -23.80 8.37
C PRO A 23 -10.00 -24.42 9.05
N PRO A 24 -8.83 -23.77 8.99
CA PRO A 24 -7.65 -24.21 9.74
C PRO A 24 -7.95 -24.31 11.25
N ALA A 25 -7.38 -25.31 11.92
CA ALA A 25 -7.76 -25.69 13.28
C ALA A 25 -7.63 -24.57 14.33
N ASP A 26 -6.62 -23.70 14.20
CA ASP A 26 -6.35 -22.61 15.16
C ASP A 26 -6.99 -21.27 14.71
N MET A 27 -7.60 -21.23 13.53
CA MET A 27 -8.19 -20.01 12.97
C MET A 27 -9.24 -19.43 13.91
N ALA A 28 -10.24 -20.23 14.31
CA ALA A 28 -11.36 -19.72 15.10
C ALA A 28 -10.90 -19.04 16.40
N ALA A 29 -9.97 -19.66 17.14
CA ALA A 29 -9.42 -19.09 18.37
C ALA A 29 -8.66 -17.78 18.12
N GLY A 30 -7.83 -17.74 17.07
CA GLY A 30 -7.10 -16.55 16.65
C GLY A 30 -8.01 -15.39 16.27
N GLU A 31 -9.08 -15.66 15.51
CA GLU A 31 -9.99 -14.62 15.02
C GLU A 31 -10.91 -14.07 16.11
N LEU A 32 -11.32 -14.91 17.08
CA LEU A 32 -12.00 -14.45 18.28
C LEU A 32 -11.07 -13.55 19.13
N ALA A 33 -9.80 -13.93 19.28
CA ALA A 33 -8.82 -13.11 20.00
C ALA A 33 -8.56 -11.77 19.29
N ARG A 34 -8.37 -11.77 17.96
CA ARG A 34 -8.23 -10.53 17.17
C ARG A 34 -9.47 -9.65 17.33
N SER A 35 -10.67 -10.21 17.20
CA SER A 35 -11.91 -9.45 17.30
C SER A 35 -12.03 -8.74 18.65
N ARG A 36 -11.61 -9.37 19.76
CA ARG A 36 -11.53 -8.71 21.07
C ARG A 36 -10.50 -7.59 21.10
N ALA A 37 -9.29 -7.88 20.61
CA ALA A 37 -8.17 -6.95 20.62
C ALA A 37 -8.45 -5.69 19.78
N CYS A 38 -9.25 -5.80 18.72
CA CYS A 38 -9.51 -4.71 17.79
C CYS A 38 -10.53 -3.67 18.27
N VAL A 39 -11.39 -3.97 19.24
CA VAL A 39 -12.43 -3.02 19.66
C VAL A 39 -11.84 -1.71 20.19
N ALA A 40 -10.83 -1.79 21.07
CA ALA A 40 -10.23 -0.61 21.68
C ALA A 40 -9.42 0.24 20.67
N PRO A 41 -8.49 -0.32 19.86
CA PRO A 41 -7.77 0.43 18.84
C PRO A 41 -8.68 1.09 17.81
N LEU A 42 -9.68 0.36 17.30
CA LEU A 42 -10.61 0.92 16.30
C LEU A 42 -11.45 2.06 16.90
N THR A 43 -11.91 1.92 18.14
CA THR A 43 -12.59 3.01 18.86
C THR A 43 -11.68 4.21 19.08
N GLY A 44 -10.40 3.97 19.41
CA GLY A 44 -9.39 5.02 19.57
C GLY A 44 -9.12 5.79 18.28
N MET A 45 -8.94 5.06 17.17
CA MET A 45 -8.73 5.65 15.84
C MET A 45 -9.94 6.51 15.41
N ALA A 46 -11.15 5.98 15.54
CA ALA A 46 -12.36 6.76 15.21
C ALA A 46 -12.49 8.05 16.03
N ARG A 47 -12.10 8.03 17.31
CA ARG A 47 -12.07 9.26 18.15
C ARG A 47 -10.99 10.23 17.69
N LEU A 48 -9.81 9.72 17.33
CA LEU A 48 -8.73 10.53 16.80
C LEU A 48 -9.13 11.20 15.49
N ASP A 49 -9.77 10.48 14.57
CA ASP A 49 -10.25 11.03 13.29
C ASP A 49 -11.25 12.16 13.49
N VAL A 50 -12.23 11.96 14.39
CA VAL A 50 -13.19 13.02 14.76
C VAL A 50 -12.47 14.24 15.36
N ALA A 51 -11.45 14.01 16.18
CA ALA A 51 -10.69 15.08 16.80
C ALA A 51 -9.78 15.83 15.80
N LEU A 52 -9.25 15.15 14.79
CA LEU A 52 -8.37 15.72 13.75
C LEU A 52 -9.16 16.43 12.64
N ALA A 53 -10.42 16.06 12.39
CA ALA A 53 -11.23 16.62 11.31
C ALA A 53 -11.27 18.17 11.28
N PRO A 54 -11.44 18.89 12.39
CA PRO A 54 -11.39 20.37 12.39
C PRO A 54 -10.03 20.93 11.94
N LEU A 55 -8.92 20.26 12.27
CA LEU A 55 -7.58 20.67 11.85
C LEU A 55 -7.38 20.47 10.35
N ALA A 56 -7.92 19.39 9.79
CA ALA A 56 -7.88 19.13 8.34
C ALA A 56 -8.62 20.24 7.56
N VAL A 57 -9.86 20.57 7.98
CA VAL A 57 -10.65 21.68 7.41
C VAL A 57 -9.89 23.00 7.50
N ARG A 58 -9.27 23.28 8.65
CA ARG A 58 -8.46 24.48 8.86
C ARG A 58 -7.25 24.55 7.91
N ALA A 59 -6.51 23.44 7.78
CA ALA A 59 -5.35 23.37 6.91
C ALA A 59 -5.73 23.56 5.43
N GLU A 60 -6.82 22.94 4.98
CA GLU A 60 -7.36 23.14 3.63
C GLU A 60 -7.76 24.58 3.38
N ARG A 61 -8.42 25.22 4.36
CA ARG A 61 -8.78 26.63 4.27
C ARG A 61 -7.56 27.54 4.10
N ILE A 62 -6.53 27.36 4.92
CA ILE A 62 -5.28 28.14 4.83
C ILE A 62 -4.60 27.96 3.45
N ARG A 63 -4.58 26.73 2.92
CA ARG A 63 -4.02 26.47 1.58
C ARG A 63 -4.82 27.18 0.49
N ALA A 64 -6.15 27.14 0.57
CA ALA A 64 -7.03 27.83 -0.38
C ALA A 64 -6.82 29.36 -0.34
N LEU A 65 -6.72 29.95 0.86
CA LEU A 65 -6.40 31.37 1.04
C LEU A 65 -5.06 31.75 0.39
N ASN A 66 -4.00 30.99 0.65
CA ASN A 66 -2.70 31.25 0.04
C ASN A 66 -2.73 31.07 -1.50
N GLN A 67 -3.50 30.11 -2.02
CA GLN A 67 -3.67 29.93 -3.46
C GLN A 67 -4.42 31.11 -4.09
N ALA A 68 -5.51 31.56 -3.48
CA ALA A 68 -6.25 32.74 -3.90
C ALA A 68 -5.35 33.98 -3.97
N MET A 69 -4.46 34.17 -2.99
CA MET A 69 -3.49 35.27 -3.02
C MET A 69 -2.47 35.18 -4.16
N VAL A 70 -2.01 33.96 -4.49
CA VAL A 70 -1.07 33.74 -5.60
C VAL A 70 -1.75 34.02 -6.95
N LEU A 71 -3.03 33.68 -7.07
CA LEU A 71 -3.83 33.91 -8.27
C LEU A 71 -4.45 35.32 -8.33
N GLU A 72 -4.32 36.10 -7.25
CA GLU A 72 -5.00 37.39 -7.07
C GLU A 72 -6.53 37.29 -7.31
N ASP A 73 -7.13 36.15 -6.94
CA ASP A 73 -8.54 35.84 -7.14
C ASP A 73 -9.23 35.45 -5.82
N SER A 74 -10.00 36.38 -5.25
CA SER A 74 -10.74 36.16 -4.00
C SER A 74 -11.99 35.31 -4.18
N SER A 75 -12.49 35.12 -5.41
CA SER A 75 -13.77 34.43 -5.66
C SER A 75 -13.74 32.96 -5.22
N ALA A 76 -12.57 32.33 -5.23
CA ALA A 76 -12.35 30.95 -4.81
C ALA A 76 -12.45 30.73 -3.29
N VAL A 77 -12.43 31.80 -2.49
CA VAL A 77 -12.40 31.71 -1.02
C VAL A 77 -13.55 32.45 -0.34
N VAL A 78 -14.42 33.14 -1.06
CA VAL A 78 -15.62 33.75 -0.47
C VAL A 78 -16.66 32.67 -0.10
N PRO A 79 -17.41 32.80 1.02
CA PRO A 79 -17.33 33.89 2.00
C PRO A 79 -16.09 33.80 2.90
N PHE A 80 -15.56 34.96 3.30
CA PHE A 80 -14.57 35.04 4.37
C PHE A 80 -15.24 34.88 5.73
N ASP A 81 -14.62 34.10 6.60
CA ASP A 81 -15.03 33.96 8.00
C ASP A 81 -14.41 35.09 8.84
N ALA A 82 -15.26 35.92 9.44
CA ALA A 82 -14.82 37.06 10.24
C ALA A 82 -14.24 36.65 11.60
N ASP A 83 -14.59 35.46 12.09
CA ASP A 83 -14.08 34.93 13.37
C ASP A 83 -12.72 34.24 13.19
N ASP A 84 -12.29 34.02 11.95
CA ASP A 84 -11.04 33.36 11.61
C ASP A 84 -9.92 34.37 11.27
N SER A 85 -8.76 34.23 11.94
CA SER A 85 -7.65 35.18 11.80
C SER A 85 -7.01 35.20 10.43
N ALA A 86 -6.91 34.04 9.76
CA ALA A 86 -6.31 33.94 8.43
C ALA A 86 -7.24 34.54 7.38
N ASP A 87 -8.52 34.20 7.46
CA ASP A 87 -9.56 34.72 6.58
C ASP A 87 -9.60 36.26 6.61
N ARG A 88 -9.67 36.84 7.82
CA ARG A 88 -9.65 38.30 7.99
C ARG A 88 -8.37 38.92 7.42
N MET A 89 -7.22 38.32 7.68
CA MET A 89 -5.94 38.84 7.18
C MET A 89 -5.87 38.85 5.65
N VAL A 90 -6.35 37.79 4.99
CA VAL A 90 -6.40 37.71 3.53
C VAL A 90 -7.46 38.65 2.95
N GLN A 91 -8.62 38.78 3.61
CA GLN A 91 -9.65 39.73 3.22
C GLN A 91 -9.13 41.18 3.24
N GLU A 92 -8.45 41.57 4.32
CA GLU A 92 -7.82 42.89 4.46
C GLU A 92 -6.76 43.12 3.38
N TRP A 93 -5.95 42.10 3.08
CA TRP A 93 -4.96 42.17 2.02
C TRP A 93 -5.59 42.39 0.64
N PHE A 94 -6.63 41.63 0.27
CA PHE A 94 -7.32 41.83 -1.02
C PHE A 94 -7.89 43.24 -1.15
N ALA A 95 -8.43 43.80 -0.06
CA ALA A 95 -8.94 45.17 -0.04
C ALA A 95 -7.81 46.21 -0.22
N SER A 96 -6.68 46.04 0.48
CA SER A 96 -5.50 46.91 0.35
C SER A 96 -4.87 46.83 -1.05
N ASP A 97 -4.65 45.60 -1.53
CA ASP A 97 -4.02 45.32 -2.81
C ASP A 97 -4.86 45.85 -3.99
N GLY A 98 -6.19 45.77 -3.91
CA GLY A 98 -7.08 46.38 -4.91
C GLY A 98 -6.89 47.89 -5.04
N VAL A 99 -6.67 48.61 -3.94
CA VAL A 99 -6.37 50.05 -3.95
C VAL A 99 -4.98 50.31 -4.55
N LEU A 100 -3.97 49.52 -4.17
CA LEU A 100 -2.62 49.64 -4.71
C LEU A 100 -2.56 49.32 -6.22
N ALA A 101 -3.29 48.31 -6.67
CA ALA A 101 -3.37 47.93 -8.07
C ALA A 101 -3.96 49.05 -8.93
N LEU A 102 -5.05 49.69 -8.49
CA LEU A 102 -5.63 50.85 -9.18
C LEU A 102 -4.63 52.01 -9.26
N ARG A 103 -3.94 52.33 -8.16
CA ARG A 103 -2.91 53.38 -8.13
C ARG A 103 -1.73 53.06 -9.06
N TYR A 104 -1.34 51.80 -9.17
CA TYR A 104 -0.27 51.37 -10.07
C TYR A 104 -0.66 51.55 -11.55
N VAL A 105 -1.91 51.21 -11.92
CA VAL A 105 -2.42 51.41 -13.28
C VAL A 105 -2.35 52.88 -13.70
N GLU A 106 -2.62 53.80 -12.76
CA GLU A 106 -2.59 55.25 -12.99
C GLU A 106 -1.16 55.83 -13.03
N ALA A 107 -0.33 55.49 -12.05
CA ALA A 107 0.98 56.12 -11.85
C ALA A 107 2.15 55.40 -12.54
N ARG A 108 2.03 54.09 -12.80
CA ARG A 108 3.10 53.19 -13.26
C ARG A 108 4.38 53.30 -12.44
N ASP A 109 4.23 53.49 -11.13
CA ASP A 109 5.33 53.65 -10.18
C ASP A 109 5.75 52.28 -9.63
N ASP A 110 7.00 51.89 -9.89
CA ASP A 110 7.57 50.62 -9.43
C ASP A 110 7.60 50.51 -7.89
N ALA A 111 7.63 51.63 -7.16
CA ALA A 111 7.53 51.61 -5.70
C ALA A 111 6.19 51.06 -5.20
N ILE A 112 5.09 51.26 -5.96
CA ILE A 112 3.78 50.69 -5.64
C ILE A 112 3.79 49.18 -5.88
N ASN A 113 4.45 48.73 -6.95
CA ASN A 113 4.56 47.30 -7.24
C ASN A 113 5.43 46.56 -6.21
N ASP A 114 6.52 47.20 -5.76
CA ASP A 114 7.34 46.70 -4.66
C ASP A 114 6.55 46.62 -3.35
N GLN A 115 5.72 47.63 -3.04
CA GLN A 115 4.83 47.61 -1.88
C GLN A 115 3.85 46.42 -1.94
N ARG A 116 3.17 46.20 -3.08
CA ARG A 116 2.27 45.05 -3.29
C ARG A 116 2.99 43.72 -3.05
N ARG A 117 4.21 43.57 -3.57
CA ARG A 117 5.03 42.36 -3.36
C ARG A 117 5.31 42.14 -1.87
N VAL A 118 5.79 43.16 -1.17
CA VAL A 118 6.15 43.08 0.26
C VAL A 118 4.93 42.76 1.13
N GLU A 119 3.79 43.42 0.90
CA GLU A 119 2.55 43.16 1.65
C GLU A 119 2.03 41.74 1.42
N ARG A 120 2.07 41.27 0.16
CA ARG A 120 1.67 39.90 -0.19
C ARG A 120 2.59 38.87 0.47
N GLU A 121 3.90 39.09 0.44
CA GLU A 121 4.88 38.19 1.07
C GLU A 121 4.66 38.10 2.59
N ALA A 122 4.44 39.23 3.27
CA ALA A 122 4.20 39.28 4.71
C ALA A 122 2.95 38.48 5.13
N VAL A 123 1.85 38.58 4.38
CA VAL A 123 0.64 37.79 4.67
C VAL A 123 0.86 36.31 4.39
N ARG A 124 1.56 35.97 3.29
CA ARG A 124 1.88 34.57 2.97
C ARG A 124 2.82 33.92 3.98
N ASP A 125 3.74 34.69 4.58
CA ASP A 125 4.60 34.21 5.67
C ASP A 125 3.76 33.82 6.89
N ARG A 126 2.81 34.68 7.30
CA ARG A 126 1.89 34.39 8.40
C ARG A 126 0.98 33.18 8.13
N LEU A 127 0.44 33.04 6.92
CA LEU A 127 -0.35 31.86 6.56
C LEU A 127 0.49 30.57 6.65
N ARG A 128 1.77 30.63 6.30
CA ARG A 128 2.69 29.49 6.46
C ARG A 128 2.93 29.15 7.93
N GLU A 129 3.12 30.15 8.78
CA GLU A 129 3.23 29.95 10.24
C GLU A 129 1.96 29.32 10.83
N GLU A 130 0.78 29.81 10.43
CA GLU A 130 -0.50 29.22 10.88
C GLU A 130 -0.65 27.76 10.41
N LEU A 131 -0.29 27.46 9.16
CA LEU A 131 -0.33 26.09 8.64
C LEU A 131 0.64 25.17 9.40
N GLN A 132 1.83 25.67 9.74
CA GLN A 132 2.79 24.93 10.56
C GLN A 132 2.25 24.67 11.97
N ALA A 133 1.60 25.65 12.60
CA ALA A 133 0.98 25.48 13.91
C ALA A 133 -0.15 24.43 13.90
N VAL A 134 -1.00 24.44 12.85
CA VAL A 134 -2.03 23.40 12.65
C VAL A 134 -1.40 22.02 12.51
N GLY A 135 -0.33 21.90 11.71
CA GLY A 135 0.42 20.65 11.53
C GLY A 135 1.04 20.14 12.84
N ALA A 136 1.68 21.01 13.61
CA ALA A 136 2.28 20.66 14.90
C ALA A 136 1.21 20.19 15.90
N ARG A 137 0.04 20.84 15.92
CA ARG A 137 -1.07 20.43 16.78
C ARG A 137 -1.62 19.06 16.39
N GLY A 138 -1.75 18.77 15.09
CA GLY A 138 -2.16 17.45 14.61
C GLY A 138 -1.17 16.36 15.03
N GLN A 139 0.14 16.62 14.89
CA GLN A 139 1.19 15.68 15.33
C GLN A 139 1.15 15.41 16.83
N GLU A 140 0.92 16.45 17.64
CA GLU A 140 0.77 16.30 19.10
C GLU A 140 -0.41 15.38 19.46
N MET A 141 -1.56 15.56 18.79
CA MET A 141 -2.74 14.72 19.01
C MET A 141 -2.50 13.26 18.62
N ILE A 142 -1.85 13.03 17.47
CA ILE A 142 -1.46 11.68 17.03
C ILE A 142 -0.51 11.04 18.03
N ALA A 143 0.49 11.78 18.51
CA ALA A 143 1.45 11.28 19.50
C ALA A 143 0.75 10.89 20.82
N GLN A 144 -0.20 11.69 21.30
CA GLN A 144 -0.97 11.40 22.51
C GLN A 144 -1.90 10.18 22.35
N ALA A 145 -2.43 9.95 21.15
CA ALA A 145 -3.32 8.82 20.87
C ALA A 145 -2.59 7.49 20.61
N SER A 146 -1.26 7.52 20.45
CA SER A 146 -0.45 6.35 20.04
C SER A 146 -0.62 5.12 20.93
N GLU A 147 -0.78 5.30 22.24
CA GLU A 147 -1.04 4.17 23.17
C GLU A 147 -2.43 3.57 22.97
N THR A 148 -3.41 4.38 22.57
CA THR A 148 -4.80 3.96 22.40
C THR A 148 -5.06 3.35 21.03
N THR A 149 -4.25 3.69 20.02
CA THR A 149 -4.31 3.15 18.65
C THR A 149 -3.28 2.04 18.41
N ALA A 150 -2.44 1.73 19.39
CA ALA A 150 -1.44 0.66 19.30
C ALA A 150 -2.11 -0.67 18.90
N GLY A 151 -1.56 -1.34 17.88
CA GLY A 151 -2.11 -2.58 17.34
C GLY A 151 -3.27 -2.39 16.35
N GLY A 152 -3.67 -1.15 16.03
CA GLY A 152 -4.73 -0.87 15.04
C GLY A 152 -4.41 -1.36 13.62
N GLN A 153 -3.13 -1.49 13.27
CA GLN A 153 -2.71 -1.99 11.95
C GLN A 153 -3.23 -3.40 11.64
N ASP A 154 -3.29 -4.27 12.67
CA ASP A 154 -3.81 -5.63 12.55
C ASP A 154 -5.34 -5.67 12.45
N CYS A 155 -6.00 -4.55 12.70
CA CYS A 155 -7.46 -4.40 12.74
C CYS A 155 -8.02 -3.68 11.51
N GLU A 156 -7.19 -2.96 10.77
CA GLU A 156 -7.60 -2.23 9.57
C GLU A 156 -8.06 -3.21 8.49
N GLY A 157 -9.31 -3.05 8.03
CA GLY A 157 -9.93 -3.93 7.03
C GLY A 157 -10.23 -5.36 7.52
N ALA A 158 -10.02 -5.66 8.80
CA ALA A 158 -10.33 -6.96 9.38
C ALA A 158 -11.85 -7.19 9.44
N ILE A 159 -12.28 -8.41 9.12
CA ILE A 159 -13.63 -8.91 9.38
C ILE A 159 -13.66 -9.39 10.83
N LEU A 160 -14.62 -8.87 11.60
CA LEU A 160 -14.73 -9.09 13.04
C LEU A 160 -15.87 -10.04 13.39
N VAL A 161 -15.71 -10.82 14.45
CA VAL A 161 -16.76 -11.72 14.95
C VAL A 161 -17.75 -10.92 15.80
N ARG A 162 -18.97 -10.71 15.30
CA ARG A 162 -19.97 -9.79 15.87
C ARG A 162 -20.26 -10.03 17.35
N PRO A 163 -20.55 -11.27 17.82
CA PRO A 163 -20.86 -11.49 19.23
C PRO A 163 -19.72 -11.06 20.17
N VAL A 164 -18.48 -11.25 19.74
CA VAL A 164 -17.29 -10.88 20.50
C VAL A 164 -17.14 -9.37 20.62
N VAL A 165 -17.37 -8.65 19.52
CA VAL A 165 -17.33 -7.19 19.52
C VAL A 165 -18.40 -6.63 20.47
N LEU A 166 -19.63 -7.14 20.38
CA LEU A 166 -20.73 -6.74 21.27
C LEU A 166 -20.42 -7.02 22.75
N GLU A 167 -19.84 -8.18 23.06
CA GLU A 167 -19.41 -8.55 24.42
C GLU A 167 -18.42 -7.51 24.98
N VAL A 168 -17.37 -7.19 24.22
CA VAL A 168 -16.33 -6.23 24.66
C VAL A 168 -16.89 -4.82 24.78
N CYS A 169 -17.71 -4.37 23.82
CA CYS A 169 -18.34 -3.05 23.87
C CYS A 169 -19.22 -2.90 25.12
N ALA A 170 -20.04 -3.91 25.42
CA ALA A 170 -20.89 -3.90 26.62
C ALA A 170 -20.07 -3.96 27.92
N ALA A 171 -19.07 -4.84 28.00
CA ALA A 171 -18.25 -5.03 29.19
C ALA A 171 -17.43 -3.79 29.56
N GLN A 172 -16.95 -3.05 28.55
CA GLN A 172 -16.10 -1.87 28.73
C GLN A 172 -16.86 -0.54 28.61
N GLY A 173 -18.18 -0.57 28.34
CA GLY A 173 -18.98 0.63 28.11
C GLY A 173 -18.48 1.46 26.92
N LEU A 174 -17.90 0.79 25.91
CA LEU A 174 -17.37 1.46 24.72
C LEU A 174 -18.51 1.82 23.76
N THR A 175 -18.34 2.97 23.14
CA THR A 175 -19.24 3.53 22.12
C THR A 175 -18.41 4.04 20.95
N GLY A 176 -19.00 4.04 19.77
CA GLY A 176 -18.37 4.49 18.53
C GLY A 176 -18.64 3.54 17.36
N PRO A 177 -18.10 3.86 16.17
CA PRO A 177 -18.48 3.23 14.90
C PRO A 177 -18.39 1.69 14.89
N VAL A 178 -17.37 1.11 15.51
CA VAL A 178 -17.21 -0.36 15.57
C VAL A 178 -18.29 -1.02 16.47
N CYS A 179 -18.61 -0.42 17.61
CA CYS A 179 -19.66 -0.92 18.51
C CYS A 179 -21.06 -0.71 17.94
N ASP A 180 -21.30 0.47 17.36
CA ASP A 180 -22.57 0.83 16.74
C ASP A 180 -22.83 -0.03 15.50
N GLY A 181 -21.78 -0.28 14.69
CA GLY A 181 -21.85 -1.18 13.53
C GLY A 181 -22.12 -2.64 13.90
N ALA A 182 -21.52 -3.12 14.99
CA ALA A 182 -21.79 -4.47 15.51
C ALA A 182 -23.23 -4.63 16.04
N ALA A 183 -23.81 -3.55 16.61
CA ALA A 183 -25.19 -3.52 17.10
C ALA A 183 -26.23 -3.29 15.99
N ALA A 184 -25.82 -2.75 14.85
CA ALA A 184 -26.71 -2.49 13.73
C ALA A 184 -27.25 -3.79 13.10
N PRO A 185 -28.50 -3.80 12.60
CA PRO A 185 -29.02 -4.90 11.80
C PRO A 185 -28.15 -5.13 10.56
N GLU A 186 -28.03 -6.39 10.13
CA GLU A 186 -27.26 -6.76 8.93
C GLU A 186 -27.68 -5.91 7.72
N GLY A 187 -26.69 -5.33 7.03
CA GLY A 187 -26.90 -4.47 5.85
C GLY A 187 -27.22 -3.00 6.12
N ASN A 188 -27.36 -2.57 7.39
CA ASN A 188 -27.76 -1.20 7.77
C ASN A 188 -26.75 -0.43 8.64
N GLY A 189 -25.53 -0.93 8.82
CA GLY A 189 -24.45 -0.22 9.51
C GLY A 189 -23.73 0.78 8.58
N PRO A 190 -23.08 1.83 9.12
CA PRO A 190 -22.08 2.57 8.36
C PRO A 190 -21.05 1.56 7.84
N GLY A 191 -20.91 1.45 6.52
CA GLY A 191 -20.21 0.36 5.83
C GLY A 191 -18.68 0.33 6.00
N GLU A 192 -18.17 0.78 7.13
CA GLU A 192 -16.74 0.87 7.46
C GLU A 192 -16.19 -0.46 8.01
N TYR A 193 -16.99 -1.19 8.80
CA TYR A 193 -16.59 -2.45 9.43
C TYR A 193 -17.43 -3.63 8.90
N VAL A 194 -16.77 -4.76 8.67
CA VAL A 194 -17.41 -6.01 8.22
C VAL A 194 -17.48 -6.98 9.38
N PHE A 195 -18.64 -7.62 9.57
CA PHE A 195 -18.90 -8.53 10.67
C PHE A 195 -19.46 -9.87 10.18
N VAL A 196 -19.11 -10.94 10.89
CA VAL A 196 -19.71 -12.28 10.76
C VAL A 196 -20.33 -12.74 12.09
N GLY A 197 -21.23 -13.71 12.03
CA GLY A 197 -21.90 -14.26 13.21
C GLY A 197 -21.01 -15.17 14.06
N SER A 198 -20.08 -15.88 13.42
CA SER A 198 -19.17 -16.83 14.07
C SER A 198 -17.78 -16.81 13.42
N ALA A 199 -16.79 -17.37 14.10
CA ALA A 199 -15.43 -17.38 13.56
C ALA A 199 -15.30 -18.31 12.33
N ASP A 200 -16.07 -19.40 12.27
CA ASP A 200 -16.01 -20.35 11.16
C ASP A 200 -16.54 -19.72 9.85
N GLU A 201 -17.57 -18.88 9.94
CA GLU A 201 -18.11 -18.11 8.80
C GLU A 201 -17.06 -17.20 8.13
N LEU A 202 -15.99 -16.83 8.83
CA LEU A 202 -14.90 -16.04 8.22
C LEU A 202 -14.27 -16.78 7.05
N TRP A 203 -14.13 -18.10 7.14
CA TRP A 203 -13.43 -18.89 6.14
C TRP A 203 -14.17 -18.95 4.80
N ASP A 204 -15.48 -18.70 4.82
CA ASP A 204 -16.33 -18.66 3.63
C ASP A 204 -16.32 -17.28 2.95
N VAL A 205 -15.73 -16.25 3.58
CA VAL A 205 -15.64 -14.92 2.99
C VAL A 205 -14.42 -14.84 2.08
N GLU A 206 -14.68 -14.92 0.77
CA GLU A 206 -13.65 -14.77 -0.25
C GLU A 206 -13.77 -13.43 -1.00
N GLU A 207 -12.65 -12.76 -1.20
CA GLU A 207 -12.58 -11.57 -2.05
C GLU A 207 -11.38 -11.64 -2.98
N PHE A 208 -11.62 -11.36 -4.26
CA PHE A 208 -10.58 -11.34 -5.28
C PHE A 208 -10.46 -9.95 -5.89
N ARG A 209 -9.23 -9.51 -6.14
CA ARG A 209 -8.96 -8.43 -7.09
C ARG A 209 -8.26 -9.02 -8.31
N PRO A 210 -8.83 -8.86 -9.52
CA PRO A 210 -8.18 -9.24 -10.76
C PRO A 210 -6.82 -8.58 -10.95
N TRP A 211 -6.02 -9.15 -11.85
CA TRP A 211 -4.74 -8.58 -12.23
C TRP A 211 -4.92 -7.16 -12.77
N SER A 212 -4.28 -6.19 -12.14
CA SER A 212 -4.34 -4.78 -12.52
C SER A 212 -3.70 -4.54 -13.90
N ASN A 213 -4.21 -3.60 -14.68
CA ASN A 213 -3.50 -3.22 -15.91
C ASN A 213 -2.17 -2.51 -15.56
N PRO A 214 -1.04 -2.92 -16.15
CA PRO A 214 0.22 -2.25 -15.90
C PRO A 214 0.19 -0.83 -16.47
N MET A 215 0.71 0.12 -15.68
CA MET A 215 0.90 1.51 -16.09
C MET A 215 2.39 1.77 -16.37
N PRO A 216 2.73 2.75 -17.24
CA PRO A 216 4.12 3.19 -17.44
C PRO A 216 4.79 3.63 -16.14
N LEU A 217 6.12 3.67 -16.14
CA LEU A 217 6.86 4.20 -14.99
C LEU A 217 6.51 5.68 -14.78
N SER A 218 6.34 6.06 -13.52
CA SER A 218 6.01 7.44 -13.12
C SER A 218 6.59 7.78 -11.75
N VAL A 219 6.65 9.05 -11.42
CA VAL A 219 7.00 9.51 -10.06
C VAL A 219 5.75 9.41 -9.19
N THR A 220 5.86 8.69 -8.09
CA THR A 220 4.83 8.63 -7.04
C THR A 220 4.77 9.94 -6.26
N PRO A 221 3.66 10.27 -5.58
CA PRO A 221 3.56 11.45 -4.72
C PRO A 221 4.68 11.54 -3.67
N GLU A 222 5.20 10.39 -3.23
CA GLU A 222 6.29 10.26 -2.25
C GLU A 222 7.69 10.44 -2.88
N GLY A 223 7.77 10.70 -4.19
CA GLY A 223 9.03 10.91 -4.92
C GLY A 223 9.73 9.61 -5.36
N GLY A 224 9.15 8.44 -5.10
CA GLY A 224 9.65 7.14 -5.58
C GLY A 224 9.15 6.76 -6.97
N LEU A 225 9.61 5.61 -7.49
CA LEU A 225 9.14 5.06 -8.77
C LEU A 225 7.86 4.22 -8.62
N GLY A 226 6.84 4.59 -9.38
CA GLY A 226 5.55 3.91 -9.48
C GLY A 226 5.33 3.33 -10.89
N GLY A 227 4.28 2.51 -11.05
CA GLY A 227 3.99 1.82 -12.31
C GLY A 227 4.91 0.61 -12.54
N GLY A 228 5.03 0.20 -13.80
CA GLY A 228 5.89 -0.91 -14.24
C GLY A 228 5.55 -2.26 -13.59
N ARG A 229 4.30 -2.44 -13.17
CA ARG A 229 3.84 -3.61 -12.41
C ARG A 229 2.38 -3.95 -12.69
N THR A 230 2.03 -5.21 -12.52
CA THR A 230 0.66 -5.70 -12.40
C THR A 230 0.54 -6.51 -11.12
N MET A 231 -0.62 -6.47 -10.45
CA MET A 231 -0.85 -7.20 -9.21
C MET A 231 -2.26 -7.79 -9.13
N ALA A 232 -2.39 -8.91 -8.43
CA ALA A 232 -3.66 -9.52 -8.05
C ALA A 232 -3.73 -9.69 -6.53
N ARG A 233 -4.96 -9.76 -6.00
CA ARG A 233 -5.21 -10.02 -4.58
C ARG A 233 -6.14 -11.21 -4.43
N ALA A 234 -5.81 -12.09 -3.50
CA ALA A 234 -6.70 -13.12 -2.98
C ALA A 234 -6.90 -12.89 -1.48
N ARG A 235 -8.14 -13.04 -1.02
CA ARG A 235 -8.50 -12.97 0.40
C ARG A 235 -9.41 -14.14 0.71
N ARG A 236 -9.16 -14.81 1.84
CA ARG A 236 -10.10 -15.74 2.49
C ARG A 236 -10.12 -15.45 3.98
N GLY A 237 -11.28 -15.08 4.50
CA GLY A 237 -11.41 -14.51 5.84
C GLY A 237 -10.49 -13.30 6.01
N ASN A 238 -9.55 -13.36 6.95
CA ASN A 238 -8.57 -12.28 7.16
C ASN A 238 -7.16 -12.61 6.70
N VAL A 239 -6.99 -13.73 5.99
CA VAL A 239 -5.75 -14.00 5.27
C VAL A 239 -5.82 -13.28 3.94
N VAL A 240 -4.89 -12.36 3.72
CA VAL A 240 -4.79 -11.59 2.47
C VAL A 240 -3.46 -11.90 1.82
N ALA A 241 -3.48 -12.32 0.56
CA ALA A 241 -2.28 -12.47 -0.25
C ALA A 241 -2.34 -11.50 -1.42
N LEU A 242 -1.24 -10.78 -1.64
CA LEU A 242 -0.99 -10.01 -2.85
C LEU A 242 0.16 -10.63 -3.61
N VAL A 243 -0.02 -10.78 -4.91
CA VAL A 243 1.05 -11.19 -5.81
C VAL A 243 1.17 -10.19 -6.94
N GLY A 244 2.38 -9.73 -7.19
CA GLY A 244 2.72 -8.78 -8.23
C GLY A 244 3.77 -9.34 -9.17
N LEU A 245 3.68 -8.96 -10.44
CA LEU A 245 4.78 -9.04 -11.40
C LEU A 245 5.20 -7.60 -11.72
N GLY A 246 6.49 -7.29 -11.60
CA GLY A 246 7.01 -5.95 -11.83
C GLY A 246 8.48 -5.96 -12.24
N SER A 247 9.08 -4.77 -12.31
CA SER A 247 10.52 -4.60 -12.51
C SER A 247 11.24 -4.39 -11.19
N LEU A 248 12.19 -5.27 -10.89
CA LEU A 248 13.23 -5.01 -9.89
C LEU A 248 14.32 -4.17 -10.54
N ILE A 249 14.42 -2.89 -10.16
CA ILE A 249 15.45 -1.96 -10.64
C ILE A 249 16.42 -1.72 -9.48
N ARG A 250 17.72 -1.96 -9.71
CA ARG A 250 18.76 -1.80 -8.69
C ARG A 250 19.92 -0.94 -9.18
N PRO A 251 20.50 -0.07 -8.32
CA PRO A 251 21.68 0.70 -8.69
C PRO A 251 22.86 -0.24 -8.94
N ARG A 252 23.57 -0.05 -10.06
CA ARG A 252 24.81 -0.78 -10.37
C ARG A 252 25.88 -0.55 -9.29
N SER A 253 25.87 0.61 -8.64
CA SER A 253 26.79 0.95 -7.53
C SER A 253 26.62 0.08 -6.27
N GLU A 254 25.49 -0.62 -6.14
CA GLU A 254 25.17 -1.47 -4.99
C GLU A 254 25.34 -2.96 -5.29
N MET A 255 25.93 -3.31 -6.43
CA MET A 255 26.04 -4.68 -6.94
C MET A 255 27.48 -4.99 -7.33
N SER A 256 27.86 -6.26 -7.23
CA SER A 256 29.15 -6.73 -7.76
C SER A 256 29.12 -6.80 -9.29
N ALA A 257 30.29 -6.80 -9.93
CA ALA A 257 30.38 -6.94 -11.38
C ALA A 257 29.82 -8.28 -11.88
N GLU A 258 30.00 -9.34 -11.07
CA GLU A 258 29.44 -10.66 -11.33
C GLU A 258 27.90 -10.65 -11.26
N GLU A 259 27.32 -10.05 -10.21
CA GLU A 259 25.86 -9.90 -10.10
C GLU A 259 25.28 -9.10 -11.27
N ILE A 260 25.93 -8.01 -11.65
CA ILE A 260 25.53 -7.19 -12.80
C ILE A 260 25.52 -8.03 -14.08
N THR A 261 26.60 -8.78 -14.32
CA THR A 261 26.74 -9.63 -15.51
C THR A 261 25.67 -10.72 -15.55
N GLU A 262 25.33 -11.30 -14.41
CA GLU A 262 24.26 -12.29 -14.29
C GLU A 262 22.88 -11.69 -14.62
N PHE A 263 22.58 -10.51 -14.10
CA PHE A 263 21.32 -9.81 -14.41
C PHE A 263 21.23 -9.44 -15.90
N ASP A 264 22.28 -8.88 -16.47
CA ASP A 264 22.34 -8.50 -17.88
C ASP A 264 22.20 -9.75 -18.78
N ALA A 265 22.90 -10.85 -18.48
CA ALA A 265 22.76 -12.12 -19.21
C ALA A 265 21.36 -12.74 -19.11
N ASN A 266 20.71 -12.64 -17.94
CA ASN A 266 19.35 -13.12 -17.75
C ASN A 266 18.35 -12.30 -18.58
N LEU A 267 18.48 -10.97 -18.62
CA LEU A 267 17.66 -10.10 -19.47
C LEU A 267 17.85 -10.44 -20.96
N ASP A 268 19.09 -10.61 -21.40
CA ASP A 268 19.41 -10.99 -22.78
C ASP A 268 18.76 -12.33 -23.15
N SER A 269 18.80 -13.32 -22.24
CA SER A 269 18.17 -14.62 -22.45
C SER A 269 16.64 -14.55 -22.59
N LEU A 270 16.02 -13.54 -21.97
CA LEU A 270 14.59 -13.23 -22.06
C LEU A 270 14.24 -12.34 -23.26
N GLY A 271 15.26 -11.86 -24.00
CA GLY A 271 15.09 -10.92 -25.10
C GLY A 271 14.69 -9.52 -24.67
N PHE A 272 15.04 -9.12 -23.44
CA PHE A 272 14.64 -7.83 -22.87
C PHE A 272 15.72 -6.79 -23.10
N THR A 273 15.33 -5.59 -23.56
CA THR A 273 16.28 -4.48 -23.76
C THR A 273 16.16 -3.49 -22.61
N PHE A 274 17.24 -3.32 -21.84
CA PHE A 274 17.33 -2.32 -20.78
C PHE A 274 18.75 -1.74 -20.74
N ASP A 275 18.89 -0.54 -21.29
CA ASP A 275 20.18 0.15 -21.39
C ASP A 275 20.15 1.42 -20.52
N HIS A 276 20.56 1.26 -19.26
CA HIS A 276 20.74 2.38 -18.33
C HIS A 276 22.08 2.26 -17.60
N PRO A 277 22.98 3.26 -17.68
CA PRO A 277 24.34 3.15 -17.16
C PRO A 277 24.40 3.07 -15.63
N GLY A 278 23.39 3.59 -14.93
CA GLY A 278 23.30 3.58 -13.47
C GLY A 278 22.55 2.40 -12.85
N PHE A 279 21.79 1.61 -13.64
CA PHE A 279 20.85 0.62 -13.10
C PHE A 279 20.93 -0.71 -13.84
N VAL A 280 20.57 -1.79 -13.16
CA VAL A 280 20.16 -3.08 -13.76
C VAL A 280 18.68 -3.30 -13.52
N MET A 281 18.05 -4.12 -14.35
CA MET A 281 16.65 -4.49 -14.23
C MET A 281 16.51 -6.01 -14.26
N ALA A 282 15.52 -6.55 -13.55
CA ALA A 282 15.01 -7.89 -13.79
C ALA A 282 13.49 -7.91 -13.63
N PRO A 283 12.75 -8.74 -14.38
CA PRO A 283 11.38 -9.06 -14.03
C PRO A 283 11.38 -9.75 -12.66
N ALA A 284 10.47 -9.35 -11.79
CA ALA A 284 10.42 -9.83 -10.42
C ALA A 284 8.99 -10.10 -9.97
N ILE A 285 8.84 -11.09 -9.09
CA ILE A 285 7.60 -11.36 -8.38
C ILE A 285 7.70 -10.71 -6.99
N ASP A 286 6.67 -9.96 -6.64
CA ASP A 286 6.44 -9.42 -5.30
C ASP A 286 5.31 -10.22 -4.66
N LEU A 287 5.55 -10.79 -3.49
CA LEU A 287 4.58 -11.55 -2.72
C LEU A 287 4.44 -10.93 -1.34
N GLN A 288 3.21 -10.63 -0.96
CA GLN A 288 2.87 -10.16 0.39
C GLN A 288 1.76 -11.02 0.96
N ILE A 289 1.96 -11.53 2.17
CA ILE A 289 0.98 -12.34 2.89
C ILE A 289 0.69 -11.62 4.20
N GLY A 290 -0.50 -11.02 4.28
CA GLY A 290 -1.06 -10.46 5.50
C GLY A 290 -1.71 -11.57 6.32
N ILE A 291 -1.06 -11.96 7.40
CA ILE A 291 -1.54 -12.96 8.36
C ILE A 291 -1.07 -12.59 9.76
N LEU A 292 -1.93 -12.84 10.78
CA LEU A 292 -1.59 -12.53 12.17
C LEU A 292 -0.56 -13.50 12.77
N GLY A 293 -0.52 -14.72 12.25
CA GLY A 293 0.27 -15.83 12.75
C GLY A 293 -0.26 -17.13 12.18
N ARG A 294 0.31 -18.25 12.62
CA ARG A 294 -0.05 -19.56 12.07
C ARG A 294 -1.52 -19.92 12.36
N LEU A 295 -2.21 -20.47 11.37
CA LEU A 295 -3.63 -20.81 11.47
C LEU A 295 -3.91 -22.31 11.65
N GLY A 296 -2.96 -23.18 11.31
CA GLY A 296 -3.11 -24.62 11.44
C GLY A 296 -1.78 -25.35 11.62
N GLY A 297 -0.81 -24.69 12.23
CA GLY A 297 0.53 -25.25 12.46
C GLY A 297 1.38 -25.40 11.20
N GLU A 298 1.06 -24.64 10.15
CA GLU A 298 1.87 -24.54 8.93
C GLU A 298 3.31 -24.13 9.26
N THR A 299 4.26 -24.70 8.52
CA THR A 299 5.69 -24.41 8.68
C THR A 299 6.24 -23.64 7.49
N HIS A 300 5.60 -23.73 6.32
CA HIS A 300 6.02 -23.05 5.08
C HIS A 300 4.83 -22.58 4.26
N TYR A 301 5.12 -21.63 3.36
CA TYR A 301 4.22 -21.15 2.32
C TYR A 301 4.84 -21.41 0.95
N LEU A 302 4.05 -21.94 0.02
CA LEU A 302 4.45 -22.25 -1.34
C LEU A 302 3.62 -21.42 -2.32
N LEU A 303 4.28 -20.61 -3.13
CA LEU A 303 3.67 -19.97 -4.29
C LEU A 303 3.89 -20.88 -5.50
N HIS A 304 2.81 -21.35 -6.11
CA HIS A 304 2.90 -22.37 -7.15
C HIS A 304 1.81 -22.22 -8.21
N PHE A 305 2.03 -22.85 -9.34
CA PHE A 305 1.01 -23.03 -10.38
C PHE A 305 0.47 -24.46 -10.33
N GLY A 306 -0.80 -24.65 -10.68
CA GLY A 306 -1.40 -25.98 -10.79
C GLY A 306 -1.50 -26.73 -9.46
N ASP A 307 -1.31 -28.05 -9.50
CA ASP A 307 -1.26 -28.89 -8.29
C ASP A 307 0.17 -29.10 -7.79
N LEU A 308 0.31 -29.60 -6.56
CA LEU A 308 1.60 -29.83 -5.91
C LEU A 308 2.05 -31.30 -5.97
N SER A 309 1.62 -32.04 -7.00
CA SER A 309 2.06 -33.42 -7.23
C SER A 309 3.53 -33.50 -7.69
N ALA A 310 4.02 -32.45 -8.35
CA ALA A 310 5.41 -32.31 -8.80
C ALA A 310 6.02 -30.96 -8.38
N PRO A 311 6.28 -30.73 -7.08
CA PRO A 311 6.65 -29.41 -6.55
C PRO A 311 7.84 -28.74 -7.25
N ALA A 312 8.84 -29.52 -7.68
CA ALA A 312 10.02 -29.03 -8.38
C ALA A 312 9.70 -28.31 -9.72
N GLU A 313 8.57 -28.61 -10.34
CA GLU A 313 8.12 -27.98 -11.59
C GLU A 313 7.09 -26.88 -11.36
N GLN A 314 6.44 -26.89 -10.20
CA GLN A 314 5.23 -26.11 -9.91
C GLN A 314 5.49 -24.93 -8.98
N VAL A 315 6.40 -25.10 -8.01
CA VAL A 315 6.74 -24.09 -7.02
C VAL A 315 7.64 -23.03 -7.64
N VAL A 316 7.19 -21.79 -7.54
CA VAL A 316 7.91 -20.59 -8.01
C VAL A 316 8.67 -19.93 -6.86
N TRP A 317 8.14 -20.08 -5.64
CA TRP A 317 8.73 -19.55 -4.43
C TRP A 317 8.28 -20.34 -3.21
N GLU A 318 9.17 -20.42 -2.22
CA GLU A 318 8.89 -20.97 -0.90
C GLU A 318 9.42 -20.03 0.19
N GLY A 319 8.76 -20.01 1.34
CA GLY A 319 9.22 -19.27 2.49
C GLY A 319 8.72 -19.88 3.81
N PRO A 320 9.46 -19.67 4.91
CA PRO A 320 9.06 -20.18 6.22
C PRO A 320 7.83 -19.45 6.75
N ALA A 321 7.00 -20.16 7.50
CA ALA A 321 5.91 -19.56 8.26
C ALA A 321 6.46 -18.81 9.48
N VAL A 322 6.03 -17.57 9.64
CA VAL A 322 6.39 -16.72 10.78
C VAL A 322 5.35 -16.82 11.88
N ASP A 323 5.77 -16.64 13.13
CA ASP A 323 4.85 -16.68 14.26
C ASP A 323 3.95 -15.44 14.33
N ARG A 324 4.42 -14.30 13.80
CA ARG A 324 3.68 -13.03 13.71
C ARG A 324 4.15 -12.17 12.54
N GLY A 325 3.23 -11.34 12.05
CA GLY A 325 3.50 -10.27 11.09
C GLY A 325 3.45 -10.72 9.63
N PRO A 326 3.45 -9.75 8.70
CA PRO A 326 3.33 -10.05 7.29
C PRO A 326 4.59 -10.75 6.76
N ILE A 327 4.39 -11.67 5.82
CA ILE A 327 5.48 -12.24 5.02
C ILE A 327 5.60 -11.42 3.75
N GLN A 328 6.81 -10.95 3.45
CA GLN A 328 7.12 -10.19 2.23
C GLN A 328 8.30 -10.83 1.51
N ALA A 329 8.17 -10.99 0.20
CA ALA A 329 9.24 -11.51 -0.64
C ALA A 329 9.25 -10.77 -1.98
N LEU A 330 10.43 -10.32 -2.39
CA LEU A 330 10.69 -9.75 -3.72
C LEU A 330 11.87 -10.51 -4.32
N PHE A 331 11.65 -11.18 -5.43
CA PHE A 331 12.67 -12.02 -6.05
C PHE A 331 12.56 -12.00 -7.59
N PRO A 332 13.69 -12.17 -8.31
CA PRO A 332 13.68 -12.30 -9.76
C PRO A 332 12.74 -13.43 -10.21
N ALA A 333 11.87 -13.14 -11.17
CA ALA A 333 10.90 -14.08 -11.67
C ALA A 333 11.60 -15.15 -12.53
N PRO A 334 11.46 -16.45 -12.23
CA PRO A 334 12.01 -17.49 -13.08
C PRO A 334 11.44 -17.41 -14.51
N PRO A 335 12.23 -17.67 -15.58
CA PRO A 335 11.75 -17.58 -16.96
C PRO A 335 10.49 -18.41 -17.24
N GLY A 336 10.42 -19.63 -16.68
CA GLY A 336 9.24 -20.49 -16.79
C GLY A 336 7.99 -19.85 -16.14
N ALA A 337 8.14 -19.17 -15.02
CA ALA A 337 7.03 -18.48 -14.36
C ALA A 337 6.49 -17.31 -15.21
N LEU A 338 7.36 -16.57 -15.90
CA LEU A 338 6.95 -15.49 -16.80
C LEU A 338 6.09 -16.00 -17.95
N VAL A 339 6.48 -17.13 -18.56
CA VAL A 339 5.72 -17.76 -19.65
C VAL A 339 4.35 -18.21 -19.15
N ARG A 340 4.29 -18.85 -17.99
CA ARG A 340 3.04 -19.35 -17.39
C ARG A 340 2.10 -18.21 -16.98
N LEU A 341 2.63 -17.12 -16.41
CA LEU A 341 1.86 -15.91 -16.12
C LEU A 341 1.27 -15.29 -17.40
N ALA A 342 2.08 -15.17 -18.45
CA ALA A 342 1.63 -14.63 -19.75
C ALA A 342 0.60 -15.53 -20.44
N ALA A 343 0.65 -16.84 -20.20
CA ALA A 343 -0.36 -17.80 -20.65
C ALA A 343 -1.66 -17.76 -19.81
N GLY A 344 -1.66 -17.07 -18.66
CA GLY A 344 -2.81 -16.99 -17.77
C GLY A 344 -3.02 -18.23 -16.90
N GLU A 345 -1.95 -18.98 -16.66
CA GLU A 345 -2.03 -20.17 -15.81
C GLU A 345 -2.29 -19.82 -14.35
N ALA A 346 -3.22 -20.54 -13.71
CA ALA A 346 -3.67 -20.22 -12.36
C ALA A 346 -2.54 -20.34 -11.34
N LEU A 347 -2.37 -19.28 -10.55
CA LEU A 347 -1.41 -19.20 -9.47
C LEU A 347 -2.13 -19.37 -8.13
N SER A 348 -1.51 -20.10 -7.21
CA SER A 348 -2.02 -20.32 -5.86
C SER A 348 -0.93 -20.18 -4.82
N LEU A 349 -1.32 -19.77 -3.62
CA LEU A 349 -0.49 -19.78 -2.43
C LEU A 349 -1.00 -20.89 -1.50
N THR A 350 -0.15 -21.83 -1.10
CA THR A 350 -0.53 -22.92 -0.20
C THR A 350 0.31 -22.89 1.05
N ALA A 351 -0.34 -22.86 2.21
CA ALA A 351 0.28 -23.08 3.49
C ALA A 351 0.44 -24.59 3.71
N VAL A 352 1.65 -25.03 4.06
CA VAL A 352 1.96 -26.45 4.26
C VAL A 352 2.60 -26.67 5.61
N LYS A 353 2.32 -27.83 6.19
CA LYS A 353 2.98 -28.34 7.38
C LYS A 353 3.94 -29.46 6.97
N VAL A 354 5.22 -29.18 7.14
CA VAL A 354 6.30 -30.11 6.87
C VAL A 354 6.72 -30.76 8.18
N THR A 355 6.48 -32.07 8.29
CA THR A 355 6.89 -32.86 9.46
C THR A 355 8.23 -33.54 9.16
N GLU A 356 9.18 -33.47 10.09
CA GLU A 356 10.49 -34.10 9.93
C GLU A 356 10.34 -35.62 9.73
N GLY A 357 10.94 -36.14 8.65
CA GLY A 357 10.87 -37.56 8.28
C GLY A 357 9.62 -37.99 7.52
N ALA A 358 8.70 -37.07 7.19
CA ALA A 358 7.55 -37.38 6.35
C ALA A 358 7.91 -37.39 4.85
N GLU A 359 7.31 -38.30 4.09
CA GLU A 359 7.45 -38.39 2.62
C GLU A 359 6.54 -37.43 1.85
N GLU A 360 5.56 -36.84 2.53
CA GLU A 360 4.61 -35.86 1.99
C GLU A 360 4.41 -34.72 3.00
N ALA A 361 4.19 -33.50 2.50
CA ALA A 361 3.81 -32.37 3.35
C ALA A 361 2.28 -32.23 3.36
N GLU A 362 1.74 -31.79 4.48
CA GLU A 362 0.29 -31.65 4.67
C GLU A 362 -0.14 -30.24 4.25
N ALA A 363 -1.05 -30.12 3.30
CA ALA A 363 -1.67 -28.82 2.98
C ALA A 363 -2.59 -28.39 4.12
N VAL A 364 -2.37 -27.19 4.65
CA VAL A 364 -3.21 -26.59 5.69
C VAL A 364 -4.34 -25.77 5.06
N PHE A 365 -4.00 -24.90 4.12
CA PHE A 365 -4.97 -24.15 3.33
C PHE A 365 -4.35 -23.65 2.02
N THR A 366 -5.22 -23.30 1.06
CA THR A 366 -4.81 -22.70 -0.21
C THR A 366 -5.62 -21.44 -0.50
N LEU A 367 -4.94 -20.41 -0.98
CA LEU A 367 -5.52 -19.21 -1.57
C LEU A 367 -5.24 -19.22 -3.07
N SER A 368 -6.30 -19.23 -3.87
CA SER A 368 -6.17 -19.12 -5.32
C SER A 368 -6.27 -17.67 -5.77
N PHE A 369 -5.34 -17.26 -6.65
CA PHE A 369 -5.44 -15.96 -7.30
C PHE A 369 -6.36 -16.09 -8.52
N THR A 370 -7.24 -15.13 -8.71
CA THR A 370 -8.10 -15.12 -9.89
C THR A 370 -7.26 -14.95 -11.17
N PRO A 371 -7.45 -15.77 -12.21
CA PRO A 371 -6.73 -15.62 -13.48
C PRO A 371 -7.30 -14.48 -14.34
N VAL A 372 -8.35 -13.78 -13.86
CA VAL A 372 -8.98 -12.69 -14.60
C VAL A 372 -7.96 -11.59 -14.89
N ASN A 373 -7.87 -11.25 -16.18
CA ASN A 373 -6.93 -10.28 -16.75
C ASN A 373 -5.43 -10.67 -16.66
N GLN A 374 -5.08 -11.84 -16.12
CA GLN A 374 -3.69 -12.23 -15.88
C GLN A 374 -2.85 -12.26 -17.16
N ALA A 375 -3.24 -13.09 -18.13
CA ALA A 375 -2.50 -13.27 -19.39
C ALA A 375 -2.27 -11.93 -20.11
N ARG A 376 -3.32 -11.09 -20.16
CA ARG A 376 -3.28 -9.77 -20.79
C ARG A 376 -2.34 -8.84 -20.05
N ALA A 377 -2.48 -8.72 -18.72
CA ALA A 377 -1.68 -7.81 -17.90
C ALA A 377 -0.20 -8.21 -17.91
N ALA A 378 0.11 -9.50 -17.71
CA ALA A 378 1.46 -10.02 -17.75
C ALA A 378 2.10 -9.83 -19.14
N SER A 379 1.42 -10.20 -20.22
CA SER A 379 1.93 -10.01 -21.58
C SER A 379 2.15 -8.53 -21.92
N SER A 380 1.25 -7.64 -21.47
CA SER A 380 1.41 -6.19 -21.68
C SER A 380 2.64 -5.64 -20.95
N LEU A 381 2.86 -6.07 -19.71
CA LEU A 381 4.02 -5.67 -18.92
C LEU A 381 5.33 -6.21 -19.51
N LEU A 382 5.37 -7.49 -19.87
CA LEU A 382 6.55 -8.10 -20.49
C LEU A 382 6.84 -7.46 -21.85
N GLY A 383 5.82 -7.10 -22.64
CA GLY A 383 6.01 -6.32 -23.86
C GLY A 383 6.57 -4.92 -23.61
N TYR A 384 6.15 -4.25 -22.54
CA TYR A 384 6.68 -2.95 -22.11
C TYR A 384 8.16 -3.04 -21.68
N MET A 385 8.54 -4.12 -20.99
CA MET A 385 9.94 -4.43 -20.64
C MET A 385 10.77 -4.78 -21.89
N ALA A 386 10.29 -5.69 -22.73
CA ALA A 386 11.01 -6.20 -23.89
C ALA A 386 11.19 -5.13 -24.98
N GLY A 387 10.19 -4.28 -25.22
CA GLY A 387 10.24 -3.21 -26.23
C GLY A 387 11.12 -2.01 -25.85
N GLY A 388 11.82 -2.08 -24.71
CA GLY A 388 12.71 -1.03 -24.21
C GLY A 388 11.99 0.25 -23.75
N GLN A 389 10.66 0.27 -23.70
CA GLN A 389 9.91 1.44 -23.23
C GLN A 389 10.17 1.67 -21.75
N LEU A 390 10.28 0.60 -20.95
CA LEU A 390 10.65 0.71 -19.54
C LEU A 390 11.97 1.46 -19.34
N GLY A 391 13.01 1.11 -20.11
CA GLY A 391 14.30 1.78 -20.04
C GLY A 391 14.22 3.26 -20.44
N ARG A 392 13.45 3.59 -21.49
CA ARG A 392 13.22 4.98 -21.91
C ARG A 392 12.49 5.81 -20.85
N ASP A 393 11.44 5.26 -20.26
CA ASP A 393 10.68 5.95 -19.21
C ASP A 393 11.55 6.15 -17.97
N LEU A 394 12.35 5.14 -17.58
CA LEU A 394 13.30 5.31 -16.47
C LEU A 394 14.32 6.40 -16.77
N ALA A 395 14.92 6.42 -17.96
CA ALA A 395 15.90 7.45 -18.34
C ALA A 395 15.30 8.86 -18.39
N ALA A 396 13.99 9.00 -18.65
CA ALA A 396 13.29 10.28 -18.56
C ALA A 396 13.08 10.74 -17.11
N LEU A 397 12.84 9.79 -16.19
CA LEU A 397 12.62 10.06 -14.76
C LEU A 397 13.93 10.26 -13.99
N VAL A 398 14.94 9.47 -14.33
CA VAL A 398 16.27 9.50 -13.76
C VAL A 398 17.27 9.57 -14.92
N PRO A 399 17.58 10.79 -15.40
CA PRO A 399 18.52 10.95 -16.49
C PRO A 399 19.87 10.31 -16.15
N PRO A 400 20.48 9.57 -17.08
CA PRO A 400 21.84 9.09 -16.88
C PRO A 400 22.75 10.30 -16.66
N THR A 401 23.49 10.32 -15.55
CA THR A 401 24.53 11.31 -15.36
C THR A 401 25.52 11.16 -16.50
N GLU A 402 25.63 12.19 -17.36
CA GLU A 402 26.69 12.25 -18.35
C GLU A 402 28.00 11.99 -17.61
N GLY A 403 28.69 10.90 -17.98
CA GLY A 403 30.05 10.69 -17.53
C GLY A 403 30.83 11.95 -17.90
N VAL A 404 31.42 12.59 -16.89
CA VAL A 404 32.52 13.51 -17.09
C VAL A 404 33.53 12.77 -17.96
N GLY A 405 33.58 13.17 -19.24
CA GLY A 405 34.61 12.70 -20.15
C GLY A 405 35.97 13.05 -19.57
N GLY A 406 36.76 12.01 -19.29
CA GLY A 406 38.17 12.07 -18.97
C GLY A 406 38.93 11.18 -19.92
#